data_AF-A0A537KPK7-F1
#
_entry.id   AF-A0A537KPK7-F1
#
_cell.length_a   1.000
_cell.length_b   1.000
_cell.length_c   1.000
_cell.angle_alpha   90.00
_cell.angle_beta   90.00
_cell.angle_gamma   90.00
#
_symmetry.space_group_name_H-M   'P 1'
#
loop_
_entity.id
_entity.type
_entity.pdbx_description
1 polymer ?
#
loop_
_entity_poly.entity_id
_entity_poly.type
_entity_poly.pdbx_seq_one_letter_code
_entity_poly.pdbx_strand_id
1 'polypeptide(L)'
;MTIEGYDGERVLLSYDVSGSHRAVAARVCQIVFGRRRVSEGPEHVRYREKGFIHRPGVVWVGQSVLIMPPGDAVELETRLRGLGVRVAMGAVSIGRSTLEAFRRPAPLPA
;
A
#
# COMPACT_ATOMS: atom_id res chain seq x y z
N MET A 1 27.27 -10.12 -3.12
CA MET A 1 25.90 -10.34 -2.58
C MET A 1 25.02 -9.25 -3.14
N THR A 2 24.63 -9.41 -4.41
CA THR A 2 23.90 -8.43 -5.18
C THR A 2 22.41 -8.68 -4.98
N ILE A 3 21.70 -7.74 -4.36
CA ILE A 3 20.24 -7.69 -4.48
C ILE A 3 19.97 -6.99 -5.82
N GLU A 4 20.19 -7.73 -6.91
CA GLU A 4 19.87 -7.29 -8.26
C GLU A 4 18.48 -7.82 -8.66
N GLY A 5 17.70 -6.94 -9.29
CA GLY A 5 16.60 -7.29 -10.18
C GLY A 5 15.49 -8.18 -9.61
N TYR A 6 14.52 -7.61 -8.90
CA TYR A 6 13.18 -8.22 -8.96
C TYR A 6 12.52 -7.78 -10.27
N ASP A 7 12.75 -8.58 -11.31
CA ASP A 7 12.04 -8.60 -12.60
C ASP A 7 10.82 -9.54 -12.55
N GLY A 8 10.44 -9.98 -11.35
CA GLY A 8 9.32 -10.88 -11.14
C GLY A 8 7.96 -10.23 -11.37
N GLU A 9 6.96 -11.09 -11.52
CA GLU A 9 5.57 -10.73 -11.76
C GLU A 9 5.10 -9.59 -10.86
N ARG A 10 4.40 -8.61 -11.46
CA ARG A 10 3.82 -7.47 -10.75
C ARG A 10 2.31 -7.55 -10.85
N VAL A 11 1.65 -7.15 -9.78
CA VAL A 11 0.20 -7.00 -9.74
C VAL A 11 -0.13 -5.53 -9.58
N LEU A 12 -0.95 -5.01 -10.49
CA LEU A 12 -1.69 -3.78 -10.29
C LEU A 12 -2.91 -4.09 -9.44
N LEU A 13 -2.99 -3.44 -8.28
CA LEU A 13 -4.13 -3.49 -7.38
C LEU A 13 -4.79 -2.11 -7.39
N SER A 14 -6.07 -2.09 -7.72
CA SER A 14 -6.92 -0.92 -7.58
C SER A 14 -8.03 -1.20 -6.58
N TYR A 15 -8.38 -0.19 -5.80
CA TYR A 15 -9.46 -0.30 -4.83
C TYR A 15 -10.42 0.89 -4.89
N ASP A 16 -11.65 0.67 -4.46
CA ASP A 16 -12.67 1.69 -4.37
C ASP A 16 -13.43 1.59 -3.04
N VAL A 17 -13.46 2.71 -2.32
CA VAL A 17 -14.17 2.85 -1.05
C VAL A 17 -15.42 3.67 -1.30
N SER A 18 -16.59 3.15 -0.92
CA SER A 18 -17.83 3.91 -1.04
C SER A 18 -17.72 5.23 -0.25
N GLY A 19 -18.06 6.35 -0.89
CA GLY A 19 -17.87 7.70 -0.35
C GLY A 19 -18.62 7.97 0.98
N SER A 20 -19.60 7.15 1.33
CA SER A 20 -20.37 7.23 2.57
C SER A 20 -19.62 6.67 3.80
N HIS A 21 -18.54 5.90 3.64
CA HIS A 21 -17.90 5.17 4.73
C HIS A 21 -16.56 5.82 5.15
N ARG A 22 -16.62 7.01 5.76
CA ARG A 22 -15.44 7.77 6.21
C ARG A 22 -14.49 6.99 7.12
N ALA A 23 -15.04 6.17 8.03
CA ALA A 23 -14.25 5.32 8.92
C ALA A 23 -13.47 4.24 8.14
N VAL A 24 -14.10 3.64 7.11
CA VAL A 24 -13.44 2.67 6.24
C VAL A 24 -12.34 3.35 5.44
N ALA A 25 -12.62 4.52 4.83
CA ALA A 25 -11.61 5.28 4.09
C ALA A 25 -10.38 5.62 4.96
N ALA A 26 -10.60 6.09 6.20
CA ALA A 26 -9.52 6.34 7.14
C ALA A 26 -8.73 5.06 7.46
N ARG A 27 -9.42 3.93 7.66
CA ARG A 27 -8.78 2.64 7.92
C ARG A 27 -7.93 2.16 6.74
N VAL A 28 -8.43 2.31 5.51
CA VAL A 28 -7.69 2.02 4.28
C VAL A 28 -6.44 2.88 4.19
N CYS A 29 -6.55 4.20 4.44
CA CYS A 29 -5.38 5.08 4.45
C CYS A 29 -4.32 4.64 5.45
N GLN A 30 -4.73 4.22 6.66
CA GLN A 30 -3.78 3.72 7.66
C GLN A 30 -3.09 2.43 7.23
N ILE A 31 -3.80 1.52 6.55
CA ILE A 31 -3.24 0.26 6.04
C ILE A 31 -2.23 0.55 4.92
N VAL A 32 -2.62 1.41 3.97
CA VAL A 32 -1.80 1.70 2.78
C VAL A 32 -0.61 2.60 3.13
N PHE A 33 -0.87 3.75 3.77
CA PHE A 33 0.12 4.81 4.02
C PHE A 33 0.77 4.76 5.40
N GLY A 34 0.34 3.82 6.25
CA GLY A 34 0.77 3.73 7.63
C GLY A 34 0.03 4.71 8.54
N ARG A 35 0.37 4.67 9.82
CA ARG A 35 -0.25 5.54 10.84
C ARG A 35 0.72 5.83 11.97
N ARG A 36 0.47 6.93 12.68
CA ARG A 36 1.14 7.19 13.97
C ARG A 36 0.45 6.37 15.06
N ARG A 37 1.25 5.76 15.92
CA ARG A 37 0.85 5.02 17.11
C ARG A 37 1.62 5.56 18.31
N VAL A 38 1.04 5.33 19.48
CA VAL A 38 1.69 5.55 20.77
C VAL A 38 1.87 4.16 21.37
N SER A 39 3.06 3.82 21.87
CA SER A 39 3.27 2.55 22.55
C SER A 39 2.42 2.48 23.81
N GLU A 40 1.96 1.28 24.17
CA GLU A 40 1.16 1.03 25.37
C GLU A 40 2.02 0.92 26.65
N GLY A 41 3.35 1.03 26.51
CA GLY A 41 4.29 1.01 27.62
C GLY A 41 4.33 2.34 28.38
N PRO A 42 4.94 2.36 29.59
CA PRO A 42 4.94 3.53 30.47
C PRO A 42 5.51 4.80 29.83
N GLU A 43 6.44 4.66 28.88
CA GLU A 43 7.06 5.78 28.17
C GLU A 43 6.21 6.42 27.06
N HIS A 44 5.07 5.81 26.68
CA HIS A 44 4.14 6.34 25.66
C HIS A 44 4.86 6.88 24.40
N VAL A 45 5.76 6.09 23.84
CA VAL A 45 6.62 6.51 22.73
C VAL A 45 5.80 6.57 21.44
N ARG A 46 5.84 7.73 20.78
CA ARG A 46 5.22 7.92 19.46
C ARG A 46 6.06 7.23 18.39
N TYR A 47 5.47 6.29 17.65
CA TYR A 47 6.12 5.62 16.53
C TYR A 47 5.23 5.60 15.29
N ARG A 48 5.85 5.42 14.11
CA ARG A 48 5.14 5.28 12.84
C ARG A 48 5.01 3.79 12.50
N GLU A 49 3.79 3.30 12.52
CA GLU A 49 3.45 1.98 11.97
C GLU A 49 3.48 2.07 10.45
N LYS A 50 4.37 1.30 9.82
CA LYS A 50 4.55 1.29 8.36
C LYS A 50 3.34 0.65 7.68
N GLY A 51 2.77 1.34 6.70
CA GLY A 51 1.79 0.78 5.75
C GLY A 51 2.45 0.10 4.55
N PHE A 52 1.61 -0.45 3.65
CA PHE A 52 2.05 -1.16 2.44
C PHE A 52 2.99 -0.36 1.55
N ILE A 53 2.83 0.98 1.44
CA ILE A 53 3.72 1.80 0.58
C ILE A 53 5.20 1.77 1.02
N HIS A 54 5.49 1.31 2.24
CA HIS A 54 6.86 1.22 2.76
C HIS A 54 7.46 -0.17 2.57
N ARG A 55 6.70 -1.13 2.03
CA ARG A 55 7.22 -2.48 1.75
C ARG A 55 8.05 -2.48 0.47
N PRO A 56 9.10 -3.31 0.40
CA PRO A 56 9.91 -3.45 -0.81
C PRO A 56 9.06 -3.83 -2.02
N GLY A 57 9.23 -3.12 -3.13
CA GLY A 57 8.54 -3.42 -4.40
C GLY A 57 7.11 -2.87 -4.52
N VAL A 58 6.55 -2.28 -3.45
CA VAL A 58 5.26 -1.60 -3.53
C VAL A 58 5.45 -0.17 -4.05
N VAL A 59 4.67 0.20 -5.06
CA VAL A 59 4.73 1.51 -5.72
C VAL A 59 3.33 2.08 -5.80
N TRP A 60 3.19 3.31 -5.30
CA TRP A 60 1.95 4.07 -5.35
C TRP A 60 1.91 4.89 -6.64
N VAL A 61 0.98 4.58 -7.54
CA VAL A 61 0.92 5.15 -8.90
C VAL A 61 -0.29 6.05 -9.14
N GLY A 62 -1.35 5.91 -8.33
CA GLY A 62 -2.58 6.71 -8.44
C GLY A 62 -3.34 6.74 -7.11
N GLN A 63 -4.37 7.57 -6.97
CA GLN A 63 -5.06 7.79 -5.67
C GLN A 63 -5.41 6.49 -4.93
N SER A 64 -5.99 5.52 -5.63
CA SER A 64 -6.34 4.20 -5.10
C SER A 64 -5.73 3.05 -5.90
N VAL A 65 -4.57 3.28 -6.52
CA VAL A 65 -3.89 2.31 -7.39
C VAL A 65 -2.45 2.11 -6.94
N LEU A 66 -2.06 0.85 -6.77
CA LEU A 66 -0.71 0.43 -6.42
C LEU A 66 -0.23 -0.68 -7.35
N ILE A 67 1.08 -0.75 -7.54
CA ILE A 67 1.76 -1.88 -8.18
C ILE A 67 2.63 -2.54 -7.12
N MET A 68 2.59 -3.86 -7.00
CA MET A 68 3.30 -4.57 -5.94
C MET A 68 3.63 -6.03 -6.29
N PRO A 69 4.47 -6.72 -5.50
CA PRO A 69 4.64 -8.16 -5.59
C PRO A 69 3.30 -8.91 -5.36
N PRO A 70 3.10 -10.10 -5.95
CA PRO A 70 1.83 -10.83 -5.86
C PRO A 70 1.42 -11.17 -4.42
N GLY A 71 2.38 -11.52 -3.56
CA GLY A 71 2.13 -11.80 -2.15
C GLY A 71 1.56 -10.60 -1.39
N ASP A 72 2.10 -9.40 -1.62
CA ASP A 72 1.58 -8.17 -1.04
C ASP A 72 0.18 -7.83 -1.58
N ALA A 73 -0.07 -8.11 -2.87
CA ALA A 73 -1.38 -7.86 -3.49
C ALA A 73 -2.47 -8.71 -2.86
N VAL A 74 -2.23 -10.01 -2.66
CA VAL A 74 -3.18 -10.94 -2.01
C VAL A 74 -3.41 -10.54 -0.55
N GLU A 75 -2.37 -10.16 0.19
CA GLU A 75 -2.51 -9.70 1.57
C GLU A 75 -3.34 -8.41 1.65
N LEU A 76 -3.06 -7.45 0.77
CA LEU A 76 -3.80 -6.19 0.75
C LEU A 76 -5.25 -6.40 0.33
N GLU A 77 -5.50 -7.20 -0.72
CA GLU A 77 -6.85 -7.56 -1.16
C GLU A 77 -7.66 -8.17 -0.01
N THR A 78 -7.10 -9.15 0.69
CA THR A 78 -7.77 -9.82 1.82
C THR A 78 -8.16 -8.82 2.90
N ARG A 79 -7.23 -7.93 3.28
CA ARG A 79 -7.49 -6.92 4.31
C ARG A 79 -8.54 -5.90 3.88
N LEU A 80 -8.48 -5.43 2.63
CA LEU A 80 -9.42 -4.43 2.11
C LEU A 80 -10.81 -5.03 1.92
N ARG A 81 -10.93 -6.24 1.37
CA ARG A 81 -12.22 -6.94 1.24
C ARG A 81 -12.85 -7.24 2.60
N GLY A 82 -12.05 -7.57 3.62
CA GLY A 82 -12.52 -7.70 5.00
C GLY A 82 -13.12 -6.42 5.59
N LEU A 83 -12.83 -5.26 5.00
CA LEU A 83 -13.43 -3.96 5.36
C LEU A 83 -14.61 -3.57 4.45
N GLY A 84 -15.04 -4.44 3.55
CA GLY A 84 -16.09 -4.17 2.56
C GLY A 84 -15.65 -3.29 1.39
N VAL A 85 -14.34 -3.17 1.14
CA VAL A 85 -13.78 -2.38 0.04
C VAL A 85 -13.78 -3.21 -1.24
N ARG A 86 -14.14 -2.59 -2.37
CA ARG A 86 -14.05 -3.23 -3.68
C ARG A 86 -12.61 -3.21 -4.15
N VAL A 87 -12.09 -4.37 -4.57
CA VAL A 87 -10.70 -4.53 -5.00
C VAL A 87 -10.66 -5.30 -6.30
N ALA A 88 -9.90 -4.78 -7.26
CA ALA A 88 -9.56 -5.43 -8.52
C ALA A 88 -8.04 -5.59 -8.62
N MET A 89 -7.60 -6.75 -9.11
CA MET A 89 -6.20 -7.09 -9.32
C MET A 89 -5.97 -7.51 -10.77
N GLY A 90 -4.82 -7.15 -11.33
CA GLY A 90 -4.40 -7.59 -12.65
C GLY A 90 -2.88 -7.73 -12.72
N ALA A 91 -2.40 -8.81 -13.34
CA ALA A 91 -0.99 -8.97 -13.63
C ALA A 91 -0.55 -7.90 -14.65
N VAL A 92 0.61 -7.29 -14.41
CA VAL A 92 1.18 -6.28 -15.30
C VAL A 92 2.65 -6.57 -15.57
N SER A 93 3.04 -6.45 -16.84
CA SER A 93 4.45 -6.44 -17.24
C SER A 93 4.90 -4.99 -17.36
N ILE A 94 5.59 -4.50 -16.33
CA ILE A 94 6.14 -3.14 -16.30
C ILE A 94 7.61 -3.18 -15.90
N GLY A 95 8.47 -2.59 -16.73
CA GLY A 95 9.89 -2.45 -16.43
C GLY A 95 10.12 -1.52 -15.24
N ARG A 96 11.20 -1.76 -14.47
CA ARG A 96 11.53 -0.96 -13.27
C ARG A 96 11.64 0.54 -13.56
N SER A 97 12.29 0.93 -14.65
CA SER A 97 12.50 2.35 -15.02
C SER A 97 11.17 3.06 -15.25
N THR A 98 10.22 2.40 -15.90
CA THR A 98 8.86 2.92 -16.11
C THR A 98 8.08 2.97 -14.79
N LEU A 99 8.23 1.98 -13.93
CA LEU A 99 7.58 1.93 -12.62
C LEU A 99 8.04 3.07 -11.69
N GLU A 100 9.34 3.38 -11.70
CA GLU A 100 9.93 4.51 -10.96
C GLU A 100 9.34 5.85 -11.41
N ALA A 101 9.08 6.03 -12.72
CA ALA A 101 8.47 7.26 -13.25
C ALA A 101 7.03 7.50 -12.73
N PHE A 102 6.30 6.43 -12.38
CA PHE A 102 4.97 6.53 -11.79
C PHE A 102 4.98 6.71 -10.26
N ARG A 103 6.15 6.61 -9.62
CA ARG A 103 6.25 6.67 -8.17
C ARG A 103 5.85 8.04 -7.67
N ARG A 104 4.74 8.11 -6.95
CA ARG A 104 4.33 9.33 -6.26
C ARG A 104 5.12 9.50 -4.96
N PRO A 105 5.48 10.74 -4.57
CA PRO A 105 6.02 10.99 -3.24
C PRO A 105 4.99 10.53 -2.21
N ALA A 106 5.45 9.83 -1.16
CA ALA A 106 4.57 9.43 -0.07
C ALA A 106 3.86 10.68 0.48
N PRO A 107 2.56 10.60 0.83
CA PRO A 107 1.88 11.75 1.41
C PRO A 107 2.65 12.25 2.62
N LEU A 108 2.87 13.57 2.69
CA LEU A 108 3.42 14.20 3.88
C LEU A 108 2.51 13.86 5.07
N PRO A 109 3.06 13.45 6.22
CA PRO A 109 2.24 13.21 7.40
C PRO A 109 1.60 14.53 7.82
N ALA A 110 0.27 14.54 7.93
CA ALA A 110 -0.46 15.57 8.67
C ALA A 110 -0.05 15.59 10.15
#